data_AF-A0AAX6BTD9-F1
#
_entry.id   AF-A0AAX6BTD9-F1
#
_cell.length_a   1.000
_cell.length_b   1.000
_cell.length_c   1.000
_cell.angle_alpha   90.00
_cell.angle_beta   90.00
_cell.angle_gamma   90.00
#
_symmetry.space_group_name_H-M   'P 1'
#
loop_
_entity.id
_entity.type
_entity.pdbx_description
1 polymer ?
#
loop_
_entity_poly.entity_id
_entity_poly.type
_entity_poly.pdbx_seq_one_letter_code
_entity_poly.pdbx_strand_id
1 'polypeptide(L)'
;MTKKRTDEEILQELEEKIEKMKAKKQQVEARKKEKERKERTRRLIQVGAIFEKYFEIQSEEEAEKIAKSLQSYVTKHKEKRLTLNHEKLEQNTAEEEVSTTKE
;
A
#
# COMPACT_ATOMS: atom_id res chain seq x y z
N MET A 1 -5.16 -5.60 61.91
CA MET A 1 -3.92 -4.87 61.57
C MET A 1 -3.61 -5.12 60.10
N THR A 2 -3.67 -4.10 59.25
CA THR A 2 -3.32 -4.22 57.82
C THR A 2 -1.81 -4.39 57.70
N LYS A 3 -1.36 -5.57 57.24
CA LYS A 3 0.05 -5.86 56.95
C LYS A 3 0.54 -4.84 55.92
N LYS A 4 1.49 -3.98 56.28
CA LYS A 4 2.17 -3.10 55.31
C LYS A 4 2.96 -4.02 54.37
N ARG A 5 2.79 -3.82 53.06
CA ARG A 5 3.54 -4.54 52.04
C ARG A 5 5.04 -4.30 52.23
N THR A 6 5.84 -5.33 52.04
CA THR A 6 7.31 -5.19 52.08
C THR A 6 7.80 -4.57 50.78
N ASP A 7 8.98 -3.93 50.82
CA ASP A 7 9.57 -3.31 49.63
C ASP A 7 9.84 -4.34 48.51
N GLU A 8 10.10 -5.60 48.89
CA GLU A 8 10.26 -6.73 47.95
C GLU A 8 8.95 -7.10 47.23
N GLU A 9 7.82 -7.12 47.93
CA GLU A 9 6.50 -7.36 47.33
C GLU A 9 6.14 -6.22 46.34
N ILE A 10 6.50 -4.98 46.69
CA ILE A 10 6.29 -3.82 45.81
C ILE A 10 7.16 -3.92 44.56
N LEU A 11 8.42 -4.37 44.70
CA LEU A 11 9.33 -4.53 43.57
C LEU A 11 8.85 -5.63 42.60
N GLN A 12 8.38 -6.77 43.12
CA GLN A 12 7.80 -7.84 42.30
C GLN A 12 6.54 -7.38 41.55
N GLU A 13 5.63 -6.66 42.22
CA GLU A 13 4.46 -6.09 41.56
C GLU A 13 4.84 -5.14 40.41
N LEU A 14 5.92 -4.36 40.56
CA LEU A 14 6.41 -3.46 39.53
C LEU A 14 7.02 -4.22 38.35
N GLU A 15 7.79 -5.27 38.58
CA GLU A 15 8.35 -6.13 37.54
C GLU A 15 7.25 -6.79 36.71
N GLU A 16 6.22 -7.36 37.36
CA GLU A 16 5.07 -7.93 36.66
C GLU A 16 4.34 -6.89 35.80
N LYS A 17 4.19 -5.66 36.31
CA LYS A 17 3.56 -4.56 35.55
C LYS A 17 4.41 -4.20 34.33
N ILE A 18 5.73 -4.15 34.47
CA ILE A 18 6.64 -3.89 33.35
C ILE A 18 6.52 -5.00 32.29
N GLU A 19 6.48 -6.26 32.70
CA GLU A 19 6.35 -7.39 31.78
C GLU A 19 5.01 -7.36 31.03
N LYS A 20 3.90 -7.14 31.75
CA LYS A 20 2.56 -6.96 31.15
C LYS A 20 2.54 -5.79 30.16
N MET A 21 3.21 -4.69 30.47
CA MET A 21 3.30 -3.53 29.57
C MET A 21 4.18 -3.81 28.34
N LYS A 22 5.30 -4.53 28.49
CA LYS A 22 6.13 -4.98 27.36
C LYS A 22 5.35 -5.89 26.41
N ALA A 23 4.61 -6.86 26.94
CA ALA A 23 3.76 -7.75 26.15
C ALA A 23 2.68 -6.97 25.37
N LYS A 24 2.01 -6.01 26.04
CA LYS A 24 1.04 -5.11 25.38
C LYS A 24 1.69 -4.28 24.27
N LYS A 25 2.88 -3.73 24.50
CA LYS A 25 3.63 -2.98 23.48
C LYS A 25 3.89 -3.85 22.24
N GLN A 26 4.42 -5.05 22.44
CA GLN A 26 4.68 -5.98 21.33
C GLN A 26 3.41 -6.36 20.57
N GLN A 27 2.30 -6.60 21.29
CA GLN A 27 1.01 -6.90 20.67
C GLN A 27 0.51 -5.72 19.81
N VAL A 28 0.64 -4.49 20.28
CA VAL A 28 0.25 -3.29 19.53
C VAL A 28 1.14 -3.10 18.29
N GLU A 29 2.45 -3.29 18.42
CA GLU A 29 3.38 -3.22 17.29
C GLU A 29 3.08 -4.28 16.23
N ALA A 30 2.76 -5.51 16.64
CA ALA A 30 2.37 -6.58 15.73
C ALA A 30 1.09 -6.23 14.96
N ARG A 31 0.05 -5.73 15.67
CA ARG A 31 -1.20 -5.28 15.05
C ARG A 31 -0.98 -4.15 14.06
N LYS A 32 -0.10 -3.19 14.38
CA LYS A 32 0.25 -2.08 13.48
C LYS A 32 0.89 -2.61 12.20
N LYS A 33 1.90 -3.48 12.32
CA LYS A 33 2.57 -4.10 11.15
C LYS A 33 1.60 -4.91 10.29
N GLU A 34 0.67 -5.64 10.91
CA GLU A 34 -0.33 -6.41 10.18
C GLU A 34 -1.28 -5.51 9.38
N LYS A 35 -1.71 -4.39 9.98
CA LYS A 35 -2.54 -3.39 9.30
C LYS A 35 -1.81 -2.78 8.11
N GLU A 36 -0.56 -2.36 8.29
CA GLU A 36 0.29 -1.83 7.21
C GLU A 36 0.47 -2.84 6.07
N ARG A 37 0.65 -4.13 6.40
CA ARG A 37 0.74 -5.21 5.40
C ARG A 37 -0.56 -5.35 4.61
N LYS A 38 -1.71 -5.37 5.30
CA LYS A 38 -3.04 -5.49 4.67
C LYS A 38 -3.32 -4.30 3.76
N GLU A 39 -3.03 -3.08 4.20
CA GLU A 39 -3.17 -1.87 3.40
C GLU A 39 -2.25 -1.88 2.17
N ARG A 40 -0.98 -2.28 2.35
CA ARG A 40 -0.03 -2.41 1.25
C ARG A 40 -0.49 -3.44 0.22
N THR A 41 -0.92 -4.62 0.65
CA THR A 41 -1.43 -5.68 -0.25
C THR A 41 -2.69 -5.22 -0.98
N ARG A 42 -3.65 -4.60 -0.29
CA ARG A 42 -4.87 -4.05 -0.92
C ARG A 42 -4.51 -3.05 -2.02
N ARG A 43 -3.60 -2.11 -1.72
CA ARG A 43 -3.12 -1.13 -2.71
C ARG A 43 -2.46 -1.80 -3.91
N LEU A 44 -1.60 -2.80 -3.69
CA LEU A 44 -0.92 -3.52 -4.77
C LEU A 44 -1.92 -4.26 -5.67
N ILE A 45 -2.93 -4.90 -5.10
CA ILE A 45 -3.99 -5.56 -5.88
C ILE A 45 -4.79 -4.54 -6.69
N GLN A 46 -5.20 -3.43 -6.07
CA GLN A 46 -5.97 -2.39 -6.77
C GLN A 46 -5.16 -1.78 -7.93
N VAL A 47 -3.88 -1.47 -7.70
CA VAL A 47 -3.00 -0.95 -8.75
C VAL A 47 -2.79 -2.00 -9.83
N GLY A 48 -2.50 -3.26 -9.46
CA GLY A 48 -2.33 -4.36 -10.40
C GLY A 48 -3.56 -4.54 -11.30
N ALA A 49 -4.77 -4.57 -10.72
CA ALA A 49 -6.01 -4.71 -11.47
C ALA A 49 -6.27 -3.56 -12.47
N ILE A 50 -5.83 -2.34 -12.17
CA ILE A 50 -5.90 -1.21 -13.11
C ILE A 50 -4.97 -1.49 -14.30
N PHE A 51 -3.73 -1.90 -14.05
CA PHE A 51 -2.78 -2.17 -15.12
C PHE A 51 -3.17 -3.40 -15.96
N GLU A 52 -3.69 -4.45 -15.33
CA GLU A 52 -4.24 -5.62 -16.02
C GLU A 52 -5.39 -5.22 -16.95
N LYS A 53 -6.33 -4.37 -16.48
CA LYS A 53 -7.46 -3.91 -17.29
C LYS A 53 -7.06 -3.07 -18.51
N TYR A 54 -6.08 -2.17 -18.37
CA TYR A 54 -5.76 -1.20 -19.43
C TYR A 54 -4.58 -1.60 -20.31
N PHE A 55 -3.68 -2.44 -19.82
CA PHE A 55 -2.48 -2.87 -20.56
C PHE A 55 -2.46 -4.38 -20.83
N GLU A 56 -3.50 -5.13 -20.41
CA GLU A 56 -3.64 -6.57 -20.60
C GLU A 56 -2.46 -7.40 -20.05
N ILE A 57 -1.77 -6.86 -19.04
CA ILE A 57 -0.59 -7.46 -18.44
C ILE A 57 -1.00 -8.59 -17.50
N GLN A 58 -0.57 -9.81 -17.80
CA GLN A 58 -0.91 -11.00 -17.00
C GLN A 58 0.30 -11.65 -16.32
N SER A 59 1.52 -11.36 -16.79
CA SER A 59 2.76 -11.95 -16.25
C SER A 59 3.67 -10.91 -15.58
N GLU A 60 4.42 -11.35 -14.56
CA GLU A 60 5.39 -10.49 -13.88
C GLU A 60 6.50 -10.00 -14.83
N GLU A 61 6.94 -10.86 -15.76
CA GLU A 61 7.98 -10.52 -16.73
C GLU A 61 7.53 -9.43 -17.71
N GLU A 62 6.29 -9.53 -18.20
CA GLU A 62 5.67 -8.51 -19.05
C GLU A 62 5.49 -7.18 -18.30
N ALA A 63 4.98 -7.25 -17.06
CA ALA A 63 4.86 -6.09 -16.19
C ALA A 63 6.20 -5.38 -16.01
N GLU A 64 7.27 -6.14 -15.79
CA GLU A 64 8.61 -5.59 -15.58
C GLU A 64 9.19 -4.95 -16.85
N LYS A 65 9.03 -5.59 -18.02
CA LYS A 65 9.49 -5.05 -19.31
C LYS A 65 8.78 -3.73 -19.65
N ILE A 66 7.45 -3.69 -19.50
CA ILE A 66 6.65 -2.49 -19.76
C ILE A 66 6.95 -1.40 -18.73
N ALA A 67 7.09 -1.75 -17.45
CA ALA A 67 7.45 -0.79 -16.42
C ALA A 67 8.82 -0.15 -16.69
N LYS A 68 9.82 -0.96 -17.09
CA LYS A 68 11.16 -0.47 -17.45
C LYS A 68 11.14 0.42 -18.69
N SER A 69 10.41 0.03 -19.75
CA SER A 69 10.33 0.82 -20.98
C SER A 69 9.67 2.18 -20.76
N LEU A 70 8.66 2.24 -19.87
CA LEU A 70 7.90 3.46 -19.58
C LEU A 70 8.46 4.27 -18.40
N GLN A 71 9.40 3.73 -17.62
CA GLN A 71 9.88 4.32 -16.36
C GLN A 71 10.33 5.78 -16.53
N SER A 72 11.23 6.03 -17.49
CA SER A 72 11.80 7.35 -17.76
C SER A 72 10.75 8.36 -18.22
N TYR A 73 9.80 7.91 -19.05
CA TYR A 73 8.72 8.77 -19.55
C TYR A 73 7.74 9.13 -18.43
N VAL A 74 7.27 8.13 -17.68
CA VAL A 74 6.28 8.33 -16.60
C VAL A 74 6.88 9.18 -15.48
N THR A 75 8.13 8.97 -15.09
CA THR A 75 8.79 9.79 -14.06
C THR A 75 8.94 11.25 -14.48
N LYS A 76 9.34 11.51 -15.73
CA LYS A 76 9.52 12.87 -16.28
C LYS A 76 8.21 13.64 -16.44
N HIS A 77 7.11 12.94 -16.71
CA HIS A 77 5.80 13.57 -16.99
C HIS A 77 4.75 13.36 -15.89
N LYS A 78 5.16 12.82 -14.72
CA LYS A 78 4.26 12.38 -13.65
C LYS A 78 3.27 13.45 -13.20
N GLU A 79 3.76 14.63 -12.86
CA GLU A 79 2.93 15.72 -12.32
C GLU A 79 1.91 16.21 -13.34
N LYS A 80 2.34 16.37 -14.61
CA LYS A 80 1.47 16.79 -15.71
C LYS A 80 0.38 15.76 -16.02
N ARG A 81 0.69 14.47 -15.86
CA ARG A 81 -0.25 13.37 -16.12
C ARG A 81 -1.27 13.19 -15.00
N LEU A 82 -0.88 13.47 -13.75
CA LEU A 82 -1.78 13.40 -12.59
C LEU A 82 -2.79 14.55 -12.55
N THR A 83 -2.49 15.68 -13.19
CA THR A 83 -3.40 16.83 -13.29
C THR A 83 -4.27 16.83 -14.54
N LEU A 84 -4.12 15.83 -15.44
CA LEU A 84 -5.04 15.64 -16.55
C LEU A 84 -6.40 15.16 -16.01
N ASN A 85 -7.46 15.94 -16.23
CA ASN A 85 -8.83 15.56 -15.86
C ASN A 85 -9.28 14.34 -16.69
N HIS A 86 -9.94 13.39 -16.01
CA HIS A 86 -10.37 12.09 -16.53
C HIS A 86 -11.29 12.19 -17.77
N GLU A 87 -12.01 13.31 -17.92
CA GLU A 87 -12.99 13.55 -19.00
C GLU A 87 -12.35 13.69 -20.40
N LYS A 88 -11.06 14.03 -20.50
CA LYS A 88 -10.39 14.22 -21.81
C LYS A 88 -9.77 12.95 -22.39
N LEU A 89 -9.65 11.87 -21.61
CA LEU A 89 -8.99 10.63 -22.04
C LEU A 89 -9.93 9.68 -22.81
N GLU A 90 -11.23 9.70 -22.50
CA GLU A 90 -12.24 8.91 -23.24
C GLU A 90 -12.59 9.53 -24.61
N GLN A 91 -12.40 10.84 -24.78
CA GLN A 91 -12.65 11.52 -26.06
C GLN A 91 -11.56 11.22 -27.10
N ASN A 92 -10.29 11.11 -26.68
CA ASN A 92 -9.19 10.82 -27.60
C ASN A 92 -9.14 9.35 -28.03
N THR A 93 -9.61 8.41 -27.21
CA THR A 93 -9.70 6.99 -27.57
C THR A 93 -10.81 6.73 -28.59
N ALA A 94 -11.91 7.50 -28.55
CA ALA A 94 -12.97 7.44 -29.56
C ALA A 94 -12.55 8.01 -30.93
N GLU A 95 -11.62 8.96 -30.98
CA GLU A 95 -11.15 9.56 -32.25
C GLU A 95 -10.16 8.65 -33.01
N GLU A 96 -9.34 7.86 -32.31
CA GLU A 96 -8.43 6.89 -32.94
C GLU A 96 -9.17 5.70 -33.59
N GLU A 97 -10.25 5.19 -33.00
CA GLU A 97 -11.07 4.10 -33.58
C GLU A 97 -11.88 4.54 -34.84
N VAL A 98 -12.27 5.82 -34.93
CA VAL A 98 -13.00 6.34 -36.10
C VAL A 98 -12.07 6.62 -37.29
N SER A 99 -10.77 6.81 -37.05
CA SER A 99 -9.78 7.01 -38.12
C SER A 99 -9.30 5.71 -38.75
N THR A 100 -9.30 4.60 -38.01
CA THR A 100 -8.84 3.27 -38.47
C THR A 100 -9.93 2.47 -39.20
N THR A 101 -11.18 2.94 -39.21
CA THR A 101 -12.31 2.32 -39.94
C THR A 101 -12.63 2.99 -41.28
N LYS A 102 -11.82 3.96 -41.72
CA LYS A 102 -12.00 4.69 -43.00
C LYS A 102 -10.87 4.54 -44.03
N GLU A 103 -9.92 3.62 -43.83
CA GLU A 103 -8.98 3.18 -44.89
C GLU A 103 -9.25 1.73 -45.31
#